data_AF-A0A958GZA7-F1
#
_entry.id   AF-A0A958GZA7-F1
#
_cell.length_a   1.000
_cell.length_b   1.000
_cell.length_c   1.000
_cell.angle_alpha   90.00
_cell.angle_beta   90.00
_cell.angle_gamma   90.00
#
_symmetry.space_group_name_H-M   'P 1'
#
loop_
_entity.id
_entity.type
_entity.pdbx_description
1 polymer ?
#
loop_
_entity_poly.entity_id
_entity_poly.type
_entity_poly.pdbx_seq_one_letter_code
_entity_poly.pdbx_strand_id
1 'polypeptide(L)'
;MSELQEYVGELPNISGSEAIIDQAIKESQGKTIFLNESGIDFGSIRSAVAVALHMQQPLIPAGGPDLHTAEIISNLKYMMDNQHIGDNHNAPVFHWCYKRMGEFIPSLIDEGKQPRVMLEYSGVLFHGLRKMGLHDVFDNLKRITNDPNYRRGVEWLGAPWGHAVAPSTPMQDYRLHVKAWQHHFAAIFGLEALTRVRGFSPAEMALPNHPDVAYEYIKILKECGYQWVLVQEHTVEQPEDGWTPQRKHLPHLLKATNSAGETVSIIAIIKTQGSDTKLVAQMQPYYEAKGLSRETLAGQSIPPIVTQIADGENGGVMMNEFPHKYFEVVREASWSDTPLVNVTEYLEYLFASGLTEADFPVVQPIKQKQIWDNFKPGDGPDKLEKVIEKL
;
A
#
# COMPACT_ATOMS: atom_id res chain seq x y z
N MET A 1 15.67 -19.42 -9.17
CA MET A 1 16.67 -18.75 -8.30
C MET A 1 16.50 -17.26 -8.51
N SER A 2 16.52 -16.46 -7.43
CA SER A 2 16.40 -15.00 -7.56
C SER A 2 17.59 -14.45 -8.34
N GLU A 3 17.35 -13.56 -9.30
CA GLU A 3 18.39 -12.89 -10.09
C GLU A 3 19.23 -11.92 -9.26
N LEU A 4 18.72 -11.51 -8.09
CA LEU A 4 19.37 -10.61 -7.15
C LEU A 4 19.71 -11.34 -5.85
N GLN A 5 20.93 -11.16 -5.35
CA GLN A 5 21.31 -11.65 -4.03
C GLN A 5 20.56 -10.85 -2.96
N GLU A 6 19.96 -11.53 -1.98
CA GLU A 6 19.22 -10.88 -0.89
C GLU A 6 20.15 -10.24 0.16
N TYR A 7 21.35 -10.79 0.35
CA TYR A 7 22.33 -10.33 1.35
C TYR A 7 23.73 -10.27 0.76
N VAL A 8 24.53 -9.29 1.22
CA VAL A 8 25.98 -9.21 1.00
C VAL A 8 26.65 -9.30 2.37
N GLY A 9 27.21 -10.48 2.67
CA GLY A 9 27.62 -10.81 4.04
C GLY A 9 26.42 -10.82 4.97
N GLU A 10 26.49 -10.05 6.07
CA GLU A 10 25.42 -9.99 7.07
C GLU A 10 24.39 -8.87 6.84
N LEU A 11 24.60 -8.03 5.82
CA LEU A 11 23.74 -6.87 5.54
C LEU A 11 22.78 -7.15 4.39
N PRO A 12 21.55 -6.62 4.43
CA PRO A 12 20.60 -6.78 3.34
C PRO A 12 21.12 -6.03 2.10
N ASN A 13 21.03 -6.68 0.94
CA ASN A 13 21.41 -6.10 -0.33
C ASN A 13 20.25 -5.24 -0.85
N ILE A 14 20.34 -3.92 -0.65
CA ILE A 14 19.24 -2.98 -0.91
C ILE A 14 19.61 -1.90 -1.93
N SER A 15 20.75 -2.03 -2.60
CA SER A 15 21.24 -1.09 -3.61
C SER A 15 22.18 -1.75 -4.62
N GLY A 16 22.54 -1.04 -5.68
CA GLY A 16 23.51 -1.49 -6.69
C GLY A 16 22.92 -2.35 -7.81
N SER A 17 21.59 -2.51 -7.86
CA SER A 17 20.88 -3.19 -8.97
C SER A 17 19.76 -2.33 -9.56
N GLU A 18 19.84 -1.01 -9.35
CA GLU A 18 18.84 -0.03 -9.80
C GLU A 18 18.62 -0.13 -11.31
N ALA A 19 19.68 -0.30 -12.12
CA ALA A 19 19.54 -0.39 -13.57
C ALA A 19 18.68 -1.59 -14.01
N ILE A 20 18.83 -2.75 -13.35
CA ILE A 20 18.06 -3.97 -13.67
C ILE A 20 16.61 -3.81 -13.22
N ILE A 21 16.41 -3.27 -12.01
CA ILE A 21 15.08 -3.02 -11.44
C ILE A 21 14.32 -1.98 -12.27
N ASP A 22 14.94 -0.84 -12.55
CA ASP A 22 14.36 0.26 -13.32
C ASP A 22 13.99 -0.25 -14.73
N GLN A 23 14.83 -1.09 -15.36
CA GLN A 23 14.53 -1.70 -16.65
C GLN A 23 13.33 -2.65 -16.57
N ALA A 24 13.26 -3.55 -15.59
CA ALA A 24 12.14 -4.47 -15.42
C ALA A 24 10.81 -3.73 -15.19
N ILE A 25 10.83 -2.68 -14.35
CA ILE A 25 9.68 -1.82 -14.10
C ILE A 25 9.25 -1.13 -15.39
N LYS A 26 10.18 -0.53 -16.13
CA LYS A 26 9.90 0.16 -17.40
C LYS A 26 9.29 -0.77 -18.44
N GLU A 27 9.85 -1.98 -18.62
CA GLU A 27 9.34 -2.99 -19.55
C GLU A 27 7.94 -3.50 -19.18
N SER A 28 7.54 -3.33 -17.93
CA SER A 28 6.23 -3.72 -17.45
C SER A 28 5.18 -2.61 -17.61
N GLN A 29 5.58 -1.36 -17.90
CA GLN A 29 4.63 -0.24 -18.00
C GLN A 29 3.59 -0.50 -19.10
N GLY A 30 2.33 -0.18 -18.79
CA GLY A 30 1.20 -0.40 -19.69
C GLY A 30 0.76 -1.86 -19.85
N LYS A 31 1.45 -2.83 -19.22
CA LYS A 31 1.00 -4.22 -19.20
C LYS A 31 -0.07 -4.42 -18.13
N THR A 32 -1.12 -5.11 -18.55
CA THR A 32 -2.15 -5.67 -17.70
C THR A 32 -1.57 -6.79 -16.82
N ILE A 33 -1.91 -6.75 -15.52
CA ILE A 33 -1.45 -7.65 -14.48
C ILE A 33 -2.51 -8.68 -14.13
N PHE A 34 -3.73 -8.24 -13.79
CA PHE A 34 -4.76 -9.09 -13.18
C PHE A 34 -5.96 -9.36 -14.10
N LEU A 35 -6.32 -8.43 -14.99
CA LEU A 35 -7.55 -8.49 -15.77
C LEU A 35 -7.76 -9.82 -16.51
N ASN A 36 -6.68 -10.39 -17.06
CA ASN A 36 -6.73 -11.65 -17.82
C ASN A 36 -6.99 -12.89 -16.94
N GLU A 37 -6.81 -12.78 -15.62
CA GLU A 37 -6.96 -13.88 -14.64
C GLU A 37 -7.94 -13.59 -13.49
N SER A 38 -8.56 -12.40 -13.49
CA SER A 38 -9.50 -11.89 -12.48
C SER A 38 -10.75 -12.78 -12.30
N GLY A 39 -11.44 -13.05 -13.41
CA GLY A 39 -12.69 -13.82 -13.41
C GLY A 39 -13.91 -13.07 -12.83
N ILE A 40 -13.84 -11.75 -12.66
CA ILE A 40 -14.98 -10.91 -12.24
C ILE A 40 -15.76 -10.40 -13.47
N ASP A 41 -17.08 -10.54 -13.46
CA ASP A 41 -17.96 -9.84 -14.40
C ASP A 41 -18.18 -8.40 -13.94
N PHE A 42 -17.28 -7.50 -14.33
CA PHE A 42 -17.31 -6.10 -13.89
C PHE A 42 -18.57 -5.34 -14.34
N GLY A 43 -19.23 -5.82 -15.40
CA GLY A 43 -20.50 -5.27 -15.88
C GLY A 43 -21.67 -5.56 -14.93
N SER A 44 -21.64 -6.68 -14.21
CA SER A 44 -22.73 -7.12 -13.34
C SER A 44 -22.59 -6.68 -11.88
N ILE A 45 -21.40 -6.29 -11.43
CA ILE A 45 -21.19 -5.89 -10.03
C ILE A 45 -21.77 -4.51 -9.73
N ARG A 46 -22.26 -4.31 -8.50
CA ARG A 46 -22.82 -3.04 -8.03
C ARG A 46 -21.80 -2.17 -7.32
N SER A 47 -20.80 -2.77 -6.69
CA SER A 47 -19.72 -2.14 -5.94
C SER A 47 -18.59 -3.16 -5.75
N ALA A 48 -17.45 -2.72 -5.24
CA ALA A 48 -16.30 -3.56 -4.96
C ALA A 48 -15.69 -3.21 -3.60
N VAL A 49 -14.94 -4.14 -3.02
CA VAL A 49 -14.19 -3.93 -1.79
C VAL A 49 -12.71 -4.28 -1.97
N ALA A 50 -11.83 -3.44 -1.45
CA ALA A 50 -10.40 -3.70 -1.34
C ALA A 50 -9.96 -3.54 0.11
N VAL A 51 -9.21 -4.52 0.60
CA VAL A 51 -8.63 -4.51 1.95
C VAL A 51 -7.13 -4.68 1.87
N ALA A 52 -6.39 -3.85 2.62
CA ALA A 52 -4.95 -3.96 2.76
C ALA A 52 -4.56 -4.27 4.20
N LEU A 53 -3.48 -5.03 4.36
CA LEU A 53 -2.83 -5.29 5.64
C LEU A 53 -1.46 -4.63 5.64
N HIS A 54 -1.25 -3.67 6.55
CA HIS A 54 0.02 -3.03 6.83
C HIS A 54 0.80 -3.86 7.87
N MET A 55 2.00 -4.31 7.55
CA MET A 55 2.81 -5.19 8.40
C MET A 55 4.16 -4.53 8.70
N GLN A 56 4.42 -4.28 10.00
CA GLN A 56 5.55 -3.49 10.43
C GLN A 56 6.06 -3.89 11.83
N GLN A 57 7.37 -4.18 11.92
CA GLN A 57 8.09 -4.24 13.20
C GLN A 57 9.40 -3.48 13.09
N PRO A 58 9.75 -2.66 14.10
CA PRO A 58 11.01 -1.93 14.08
C PRO A 58 12.20 -2.86 14.35
N LEU A 59 13.37 -2.39 13.95
CA LEU A 59 14.65 -2.88 14.46
C LEU A 59 15.05 -2.06 15.69
N ILE A 60 15.56 -2.72 16.73
CA ILE A 60 15.89 -2.11 18.03
C ILE A 60 17.26 -2.59 18.53
N PRO A 61 18.02 -1.75 19.27
CA PRO A 61 19.31 -2.11 19.86
C PRO A 61 19.12 -2.96 21.14
N ALA A 62 18.61 -4.18 20.99
CA ALA A 62 18.25 -5.07 22.10
C ALA A 62 18.87 -6.47 22.01
N GLY A 63 19.82 -6.69 21.09
CA GLY A 63 20.56 -7.93 20.97
C GLY A 63 21.70 -8.03 21.98
N GLY A 64 21.37 -8.12 23.27
CA GLY A 64 22.32 -8.22 24.38
C GLY A 64 21.93 -7.35 25.58
N PRO A 65 22.61 -7.53 26.74
CA PRO A 65 22.27 -6.81 27.97
C PRO A 65 22.83 -5.39 28.07
N ASP A 66 23.83 -5.04 27.26
CA ASP A 66 24.49 -3.73 27.28
C ASP A 66 24.13 -2.92 26.03
N LEU A 67 23.45 -1.79 26.22
CA LEU A 67 22.99 -0.92 25.13
C LEU A 67 24.14 -0.38 24.25
N HIS A 68 25.36 -0.25 24.78
CA HIS A 68 26.50 0.25 24.00
C HIS A 68 27.05 -0.76 23.01
N THR A 69 26.75 -2.04 23.22
CA THR A 69 27.26 -3.17 22.41
C THR A 69 26.15 -4.04 21.83
N ALA A 70 24.88 -3.73 22.15
CA ALA A 70 23.72 -4.50 21.73
C ALA A 70 23.61 -4.55 20.20
N GLU A 71 23.44 -5.75 19.68
CA GLU A 71 23.12 -5.94 18.27
C GLU A 71 21.74 -5.34 17.94
N ILE A 72 21.61 -4.78 16.74
CA ILE A 72 20.32 -4.36 16.20
C ILE A 72 19.52 -5.61 15.80
N ILE A 73 18.43 -5.89 16.51
CA ILE A 73 17.54 -7.04 16.26
C ILE A 73 16.12 -6.58 15.94
N SER A 74 15.32 -7.46 15.35
CA SER A 74 13.88 -7.20 15.24
C SER A 74 13.24 -7.10 16.63
N ASN A 75 12.31 -6.16 16.81
CA ASN A 75 11.48 -6.13 18.02
C ASN A 75 10.74 -7.47 18.23
N LEU A 76 10.29 -8.13 17.17
CA LEU A 76 9.66 -9.45 17.28
C LEU A 76 10.61 -10.50 17.91
N LYS A 77 11.92 -10.44 17.59
CA LYS A 77 12.93 -11.31 18.22
C LYS A 77 13.02 -11.03 19.71
N TYR A 78 13.11 -9.76 20.09
CA TYR A 78 13.13 -9.37 21.49
C TYR A 78 11.89 -9.87 22.24
N MET A 79 10.70 -9.72 21.65
CA MET A 79 9.46 -10.21 22.24
C MET A 79 9.47 -11.74 22.39
N MET A 80 9.94 -12.46 21.37
CA MET A 80 10.02 -13.92 21.38
C MET A 80 10.96 -14.45 22.48
N ASP A 81 12.10 -13.80 22.68
CA ASP A 81 13.08 -14.17 23.70
C ASP A 81 12.62 -13.77 25.12
N ASN A 82 11.69 -12.81 25.24
CA ASN A 82 11.24 -12.20 26.48
C ASN A 82 9.72 -12.27 26.69
N GLN A 83 9.07 -13.38 26.32
CA GLN A 83 7.60 -13.52 26.35
C GLN A 83 6.95 -13.30 27.73
N HIS A 84 7.71 -13.41 28.82
CA HIS A 84 7.24 -13.18 30.19
C HIS A 84 7.10 -11.70 30.56
N ILE A 85 7.51 -10.78 29.69
CA ILE A 85 7.46 -9.33 29.93
C ILE A 85 6.27 -8.72 29.19
N GLY A 86 5.30 -8.17 29.94
CA GLY A 86 4.17 -7.42 29.40
C GLY A 86 3.45 -8.15 28.27
N ASP A 87 3.27 -7.47 27.14
CA ASP A 87 2.56 -7.99 25.96
C ASP A 87 3.42 -8.85 25.03
N ASN A 88 4.67 -9.18 25.42
CA ASN A 88 5.56 -10.01 24.61
C ASN A 88 5.04 -11.43 24.40
N HIS A 89 4.14 -11.92 25.25
CA HIS A 89 3.45 -13.19 25.07
C HIS A 89 2.68 -13.29 23.74
N ASN A 90 2.40 -12.16 23.08
CA ASN A 90 1.79 -12.11 21.75
C ASN A 90 2.78 -12.43 20.61
N ALA A 91 4.09 -12.56 20.84
CA ALA A 91 5.09 -12.79 19.79
C ALA A 91 4.77 -13.96 18.84
N PRO A 92 4.28 -15.13 19.31
CA PRO A 92 3.86 -16.20 18.40
C PRO A 92 2.67 -15.82 17.51
N VAL A 93 1.78 -14.96 17.99
CA VAL A 93 0.62 -14.46 17.23
C VAL A 93 1.06 -13.47 16.16
N PHE A 94 1.99 -12.56 16.49
CA PHE A 94 2.64 -11.68 15.50
C PHE A 94 3.29 -12.50 14.37
N HIS A 95 4.08 -13.53 14.72
CA HIS A 95 4.68 -14.43 13.73
C HIS A 95 3.62 -15.05 12.80
N TRP A 96 2.50 -15.53 13.36
CA TRP A 96 1.41 -16.07 12.54
C TRP A 96 0.75 -15.00 11.66
N CYS A 97 0.53 -13.77 12.15
CA CYS A 97 -0.01 -12.67 11.37
C CYS A 97 0.80 -12.40 10.09
N TYR A 98 2.13 -12.52 10.15
CA TYR A 98 3.02 -12.32 9.00
C TYR A 98 3.01 -13.43 7.96
N LYS A 99 2.44 -14.61 8.24
CA LYS A 99 2.37 -15.72 7.27
C LYS A 99 0.96 -16.16 6.92
N ARG A 100 -0.05 -15.84 7.74
CA ARG A 100 -1.41 -16.43 7.67
C ARG A 100 -2.10 -16.23 6.32
N MET A 101 -1.83 -15.15 5.60
CA MET A 101 -2.40 -14.98 4.25
C MET A 101 -1.90 -16.04 3.27
N GLY A 102 -0.69 -16.57 3.47
CA GLY A 102 -0.17 -17.73 2.73
C GLY A 102 -0.89 -19.04 3.03
N GLU A 103 -1.64 -19.11 4.12
CA GLU A 103 -2.50 -20.24 4.48
C GLU A 103 -3.95 -19.98 4.00
N PHE A 104 -4.45 -18.75 4.16
CA PHE A 104 -5.84 -18.39 3.88
C PHE A 104 -6.15 -18.36 2.38
N ILE A 105 -5.28 -17.72 1.59
CA ILE A 105 -5.50 -17.56 0.15
C ILE A 105 -5.56 -18.92 -0.56
N PRO A 106 -4.60 -19.86 -0.39
CA PRO A 106 -4.72 -21.17 -1.01
C PRO A 106 -5.95 -21.94 -0.56
N SER A 107 -6.27 -21.94 0.74
CA SER A 107 -7.45 -22.63 1.27
C SER A 107 -8.75 -22.15 0.61
N LEU A 108 -8.95 -20.84 0.53
CA LEU A 108 -10.14 -20.24 -0.09
C LEU A 108 -10.18 -20.48 -1.61
N ILE A 109 -9.04 -20.42 -2.30
CA ILE A 109 -8.98 -20.73 -3.74
C ILE A 109 -9.31 -22.21 -4.01
N ASP A 110 -8.78 -23.12 -3.19
CA ASP A 110 -9.05 -24.56 -3.29
C ASP A 110 -10.53 -24.89 -2.97
N GLU A 111 -11.21 -24.05 -2.18
CA GLU A 111 -12.68 -24.07 -1.97
C GLU A 111 -13.48 -23.50 -3.17
N GLY A 112 -12.83 -23.03 -4.24
CA GLY A 112 -13.49 -22.39 -5.38
C GLY A 112 -13.95 -20.95 -5.11
N LYS A 113 -13.36 -20.28 -4.10
CA LYS A 113 -13.62 -18.88 -3.78
C LYS A 113 -12.61 -17.96 -4.45
N GLN A 114 -12.88 -16.66 -4.40
CA GLN A 114 -12.06 -15.63 -5.01
C GLN A 114 -11.55 -14.62 -3.95
N PRO A 115 -10.62 -15.03 -3.06
CA PRO A 115 -10.06 -14.12 -2.06
C PRO A 115 -9.15 -13.07 -2.71
N ARG A 116 -9.23 -11.82 -2.25
CA ARG A 116 -8.25 -10.77 -2.57
C ARG A 116 -7.78 -10.10 -1.28
N VAL A 117 -6.52 -9.67 -1.26
CA VAL A 117 -5.94 -8.89 -0.17
C VAL A 117 -4.74 -8.11 -0.70
N MET A 118 -4.61 -6.87 -0.29
CA MET A 118 -3.40 -6.09 -0.52
C MET A 118 -2.44 -6.27 0.65
N LEU A 119 -1.14 -6.45 0.37
CA LEU A 119 -0.12 -6.64 1.41
C LEU A 119 0.94 -5.55 1.31
N GLU A 120 1.18 -4.87 2.44
CA GLU A 120 2.27 -3.93 2.61
C GLU A 120 3.18 -4.43 3.74
N TYR A 121 4.41 -4.80 3.41
CA TYR A 121 5.41 -5.23 4.38
C TYR A 121 6.61 -4.31 4.26
N SER A 122 7.06 -3.73 5.37
CA SER A 122 8.26 -2.91 5.34
C SER A 122 9.52 -3.74 5.09
N GLY A 123 10.58 -3.06 4.63
CA GLY A 123 11.89 -3.68 4.44
C GLY A 123 12.55 -4.09 5.75
N VAL A 124 12.37 -3.32 6.82
CA VAL A 124 12.86 -3.64 8.17
C VAL A 124 12.19 -4.87 8.77
N LEU A 125 10.89 -5.05 8.53
CA LEU A 125 10.20 -6.29 8.92
C LEU A 125 10.79 -7.49 8.17
N PHE A 126 10.92 -7.41 6.84
CA PHE A 126 11.54 -8.51 6.07
C PHE A 126 12.95 -8.84 6.58
N HIS A 127 13.78 -7.82 6.81
CA HIS A 127 15.13 -8.03 7.33
C HIS A 127 15.10 -8.72 8.71
N GLY A 128 14.22 -8.26 9.59
CA GLY A 128 14.02 -8.82 10.92
C GLY A 128 13.59 -10.29 10.90
N LEU A 129 12.57 -10.62 10.11
CA LEU A 129 12.07 -11.99 9.95
C LEU A 129 13.16 -12.93 9.41
N ARG A 130 13.98 -12.44 8.47
CA ARG A 130 15.08 -13.24 7.91
C ARG A 130 16.18 -13.50 8.95
N LYS A 131 16.59 -12.48 9.71
CA LYS A 131 17.58 -12.63 10.79
C LYS A 131 17.10 -13.53 11.92
N MET A 132 15.78 -13.60 12.14
CA MET A 132 15.17 -14.56 13.06
C MET A 132 15.14 -16.01 12.53
N GLY A 133 15.44 -16.25 11.25
CA GLY A 133 15.33 -17.58 10.64
C GLY A 133 13.89 -18.03 10.39
N LEU A 134 12.93 -17.10 10.30
CA LEU A 134 11.51 -17.40 10.07
C LEU A 134 11.23 -17.71 8.59
N HIS A 135 11.88 -18.76 8.07
CA HIS A 135 11.78 -19.19 6.69
C HIS A 135 10.35 -19.59 6.28
N ASP A 136 9.57 -20.11 7.23
CA ASP A 136 8.18 -20.50 7.03
C ASP A 136 7.29 -19.32 6.58
N VAL A 137 7.58 -18.10 7.06
CA VAL A 137 6.90 -16.88 6.61
C VAL A 137 7.18 -16.64 5.13
N PHE A 138 8.45 -16.69 4.74
CA PHE A 138 8.84 -16.43 3.35
C PHE A 138 8.36 -17.51 2.39
N ASP A 139 8.34 -18.78 2.80
CA ASP A 139 7.84 -19.87 1.96
C ASP A 139 6.35 -19.70 1.66
N ASN A 140 5.56 -19.34 2.68
CA ASN A 140 4.13 -19.03 2.55
C ASN A 140 3.88 -17.80 1.66
N LEU A 141 4.62 -16.72 1.90
CA LEU A 141 4.50 -15.49 1.09
C LEU A 141 4.95 -15.73 -0.35
N LYS A 142 6.06 -16.45 -0.59
CA LYS A 142 6.51 -16.80 -1.94
C LYS A 142 5.47 -17.61 -2.70
N ARG A 143 4.80 -18.55 -2.04
CA ARG A 143 3.73 -19.35 -2.65
C ARG A 143 2.62 -18.45 -3.20
N ILE A 144 2.06 -17.57 -2.37
CA ILE A 144 0.97 -16.69 -2.82
C ILE A 144 1.43 -15.56 -3.75
N THR A 145 2.72 -15.20 -3.75
CA THR A 145 3.25 -14.17 -4.63
C THR A 145 3.55 -14.70 -6.04
N ASN A 146 4.06 -15.92 -6.15
CA ASN A 146 4.66 -16.42 -7.39
C ASN A 146 3.88 -17.55 -8.07
N ASP A 147 3.11 -18.35 -7.34
CA ASP A 147 2.33 -19.43 -7.94
C ASP A 147 1.14 -18.85 -8.75
N PRO A 148 1.03 -19.13 -10.06
CA PRO A 148 -0.08 -18.65 -10.88
C PRO A 148 -1.48 -19.04 -10.36
N ASN A 149 -1.59 -20.12 -9.59
CA ASN A 149 -2.87 -20.53 -8.99
C ASN A 149 -3.34 -19.58 -7.88
N TYR A 150 -2.42 -18.89 -7.21
CA TYR A 150 -2.70 -18.11 -6.01
C TYR A 150 -2.44 -16.61 -6.18
N ARG A 151 -1.52 -16.22 -7.06
CA ARG A 151 -1.01 -14.84 -7.20
C ARG A 151 -2.08 -13.78 -7.44
N ARG A 152 -3.18 -14.12 -8.12
CA ARG A 152 -4.30 -13.18 -8.32
C ARG A 152 -4.98 -12.77 -7.01
N GLY A 153 -4.86 -13.58 -5.96
CA GLY A 153 -5.45 -13.30 -4.66
C GLY A 153 -4.67 -12.28 -3.83
N VAL A 154 -3.52 -11.83 -4.30
CA VAL A 154 -2.65 -10.89 -3.59
C VAL A 154 -2.16 -9.78 -4.50
N GLU A 155 -2.34 -8.54 -4.06
CA GLU A 155 -1.63 -7.40 -4.62
C GLU A 155 -0.63 -6.86 -3.59
N TRP A 156 0.64 -6.78 -3.97
CA TRP A 156 1.66 -6.17 -3.13
C TRP A 156 1.68 -4.66 -3.32
N LEU A 157 1.80 -3.92 -2.22
CA LEU A 157 1.97 -2.47 -2.23
C LEU A 157 3.42 -2.12 -1.94
N GLY A 158 3.95 -1.16 -2.69
CA GLY A 158 5.23 -0.52 -2.37
C GLY A 158 5.14 0.23 -1.06
N ALA A 159 6.25 0.25 -0.33
CA ALA A 159 6.40 0.96 0.94
C ALA A 159 7.83 1.49 1.08
N PRO A 160 8.09 2.46 1.96
CA PRO A 160 9.46 2.84 2.30
C PRO A 160 10.14 1.72 3.11
N TRP A 161 11.37 1.35 2.75
CA TRP A 161 12.10 0.23 3.38
C TRP A 161 12.16 0.32 4.92
N GLY A 162 12.42 1.53 5.43
CA GLY A 162 12.58 1.80 6.85
C GLY A 162 11.33 2.29 7.55
N HIS A 163 10.15 2.22 6.90
CA HIS A 163 8.92 2.87 7.37
C HIS A 163 9.08 4.40 7.51
N ALA A 164 9.85 5.01 6.60
CA ALA A 164 10.09 6.45 6.60
C ALA A 164 8.80 7.23 6.29
N VAL A 165 8.50 8.25 7.09
CA VAL A 165 7.30 9.08 6.94
C VAL A 165 7.61 10.24 6.00
N ALA A 166 6.89 10.34 4.87
CA ALA A 166 7.24 11.27 3.79
C ALA A 166 7.29 12.75 4.21
N PRO A 167 6.33 13.29 5.00
CA PRO A 167 6.40 14.69 5.43
C PRO A 167 7.60 15.06 6.32
N SER A 168 8.24 14.08 6.99
CA SER A 168 9.34 14.32 7.94
C SER A 168 10.70 13.81 7.45
N THR A 169 10.78 13.30 6.23
CA THR A 169 12.00 12.75 5.64
C THR A 169 12.45 13.65 4.48
N PRO A 170 13.72 14.06 4.38
CA PRO A 170 14.23 14.74 3.18
C PRO A 170 13.92 13.91 1.92
N MET A 171 13.41 14.53 0.86
CA MET A 171 12.92 13.81 -0.31
C MET A 171 14.01 13.00 -1.03
N GLN A 172 15.27 13.44 -0.95
CA GLN A 172 16.41 12.68 -1.46
C GLN A 172 16.57 11.34 -0.72
N ASP A 173 16.42 11.35 0.61
CA ASP A 173 16.54 10.15 1.46
C ASP A 173 15.29 9.27 1.32
N TYR A 174 14.11 9.89 1.19
CA TYR A 174 12.86 9.17 0.96
C TYR A 174 12.92 8.32 -0.31
N ARG A 175 13.48 8.87 -1.41
CA ARG A 175 13.72 8.14 -2.65
C ARG A 175 14.58 6.88 -2.42
N LEU A 176 15.60 6.97 -1.57
CA LEU A 176 16.45 5.83 -1.23
C LEU A 176 15.65 4.75 -0.50
N HIS A 177 14.75 5.12 0.42
CA HIS A 177 13.87 4.16 1.08
C HIS A 177 12.93 3.44 0.10
N VAL A 178 12.37 4.14 -0.89
CA VAL A 178 11.50 3.55 -1.91
C VAL A 178 12.30 2.56 -2.78
N LYS A 179 13.47 2.96 -3.28
CA LYS A 179 14.31 2.07 -4.10
C LYS A 179 14.86 0.88 -3.32
N ALA A 180 15.27 1.09 -2.07
CA ALA A 180 15.73 0.03 -1.18
C ALA A 180 14.66 -1.05 -0.95
N TRP A 181 13.40 -0.65 -0.85
CA TRP A 181 12.29 -1.59 -0.74
C TRP A 181 12.12 -2.41 -2.02
N GLN A 182 12.12 -1.78 -3.19
CA GLN A 182 12.01 -2.48 -4.48
C GLN A 182 13.12 -3.51 -4.67
N HIS A 183 14.35 -3.14 -4.29
CA HIS A 183 15.51 -4.02 -4.35
C HIS A 183 15.36 -5.23 -3.44
N HIS A 184 15.05 -5.00 -2.16
CA HIS A 184 14.84 -6.07 -1.20
C HIS A 184 13.67 -6.99 -1.60
N PHE A 185 12.56 -6.40 -2.05
CA PHE A 185 11.38 -7.15 -2.53
C PHE A 185 11.73 -8.03 -3.73
N ALA A 186 12.41 -7.48 -4.75
CA ALA A 186 12.83 -8.24 -5.92
C ALA A 186 13.83 -9.35 -5.55
N ALA A 187 14.71 -9.14 -4.59
CA ALA A 187 15.63 -10.18 -4.14
C ALA A 187 14.90 -11.34 -3.44
N ILE A 188 13.84 -11.05 -2.68
CA ILE A 188 13.03 -12.06 -1.98
C ILE A 188 12.08 -12.79 -2.94
N PHE A 189 11.30 -12.05 -3.73
CA PHE A 189 10.17 -12.59 -4.50
C PHE A 189 10.44 -12.71 -6.00
N GLY A 190 11.44 -12.02 -6.53
CA GLY A 190 11.80 -11.99 -7.94
C GLY A 190 11.36 -10.70 -8.66
N LEU A 191 12.06 -10.36 -9.75
CA LEU A 191 11.75 -9.18 -10.57
C LEU A 191 10.34 -9.25 -11.18
N GLU A 192 9.90 -10.44 -11.62
CA GLU A 192 8.55 -10.62 -12.16
C GLU A 192 7.47 -10.22 -11.14
N ALA A 193 7.65 -10.61 -9.87
CA ALA A 193 6.77 -10.19 -8.80
C ALA A 193 6.80 -8.67 -8.58
N LEU A 194 7.99 -8.06 -8.58
CA LEU A 194 8.14 -6.61 -8.47
C LEU A 194 7.38 -5.87 -9.58
N THR A 195 7.40 -6.38 -10.81
CA THR A 195 6.67 -5.75 -11.92
C THR A 195 5.14 -5.71 -11.74
N ARG A 196 4.58 -6.50 -10.83
CA ARG A 196 3.15 -6.47 -10.47
C ARG A 196 2.82 -5.45 -9.39
N VAL A 197 3.82 -4.88 -8.71
CA VAL A 197 3.63 -3.86 -7.66
C VAL A 197 3.32 -2.52 -8.34
N ARG A 198 2.05 -2.12 -8.37
CA ARG A 198 1.60 -0.84 -8.98
C ARG A 198 1.14 0.17 -7.96
N GLY A 199 0.66 -0.28 -6.81
CA GLY A 199 0.22 0.57 -5.72
C GLY A 199 1.34 0.93 -4.76
N PHE A 200 1.20 2.10 -4.14
CA PHE A 200 2.06 2.54 -3.04
C PHE A 200 1.24 2.86 -1.80
N SER A 201 1.71 2.41 -0.64
CA SER A 201 1.13 2.72 0.66
C SER A 201 2.12 3.60 1.45
N PRO A 202 1.77 4.86 1.73
CA PRO A 202 2.63 5.73 2.53
C PRO A 202 2.69 5.25 3.98
N ALA A 203 3.87 5.30 4.60
CA ALA A 203 4.00 5.07 6.05
C ALA A 203 3.10 6.06 6.81
N GLU A 204 2.34 5.56 7.79
CA GLU A 204 1.31 6.30 8.54
C GLU A 204 0.22 6.90 7.64
N MET A 205 0.13 6.47 6.38
CA MET A 205 -0.66 7.09 5.32
C MET A 205 -0.43 8.60 5.20
N ALA A 206 0.76 9.06 5.58
CA ALA A 206 1.10 10.46 5.68
C ALA A 206 1.38 11.05 4.29
N LEU A 207 0.49 11.92 3.83
CA LEU A 207 0.67 12.68 2.59
C LEU A 207 1.29 14.05 2.90
N PRO A 208 2.43 14.42 2.29
CA PRO A 208 2.98 15.77 2.43
C PRO A 208 2.01 16.82 1.92
N ASN A 209 1.77 17.87 2.72
CA ASN A 209 0.93 19.00 2.34
C ASN A 209 1.73 20.20 1.82
N HIS A 210 2.99 20.35 2.23
CA HIS A 210 3.88 21.37 1.69
C HIS A 210 4.03 21.17 0.15
N PRO A 211 3.71 22.17 -0.69
CA PRO A 211 3.63 21.97 -2.13
C PRO A 211 4.88 21.38 -2.78
N ASP A 212 6.07 21.87 -2.42
CA ASP A 212 7.33 21.37 -3.00
C ASP A 212 7.65 19.94 -2.58
N VAL A 213 7.30 19.58 -1.34
CA VAL A 213 7.52 18.22 -0.81
C VAL A 213 6.51 17.26 -1.43
N ALA A 214 5.25 17.67 -1.56
CA ALA A 214 4.21 16.89 -2.22
C ALA A 214 4.56 16.60 -3.69
N TYR A 215 5.03 17.62 -4.43
CA TYR A 215 5.46 17.46 -5.81
C TYR A 215 6.60 16.43 -5.92
N GLU A 216 7.67 16.59 -5.14
CA GLU A 216 8.81 15.66 -5.19
C GLU A 216 8.42 14.24 -4.73
N TYR A 217 7.57 14.12 -3.71
CA TYR A 217 7.03 12.83 -3.26
C TYR A 217 6.32 12.09 -4.40
N ILE A 218 5.34 12.73 -5.05
CA ILE A 218 4.58 12.10 -6.14
C ILE A 218 5.47 11.81 -7.34
N LYS A 219 6.42 12.70 -7.66
CA LYS A 219 7.41 12.49 -8.72
C LYS A 219 8.28 11.26 -8.45
N ILE A 220 8.78 11.10 -7.22
CA ILE A 220 9.53 9.90 -6.81
C ILE A 220 8.72 8.63 -7.05
N LEU A 221 7.44 8.62 -6.66
CA LEU A 221 6.59 7.44 -6.85
C LEU A 221 6.42 7.09 -8.33
N LYS A 222 6.16 8.07 -9.19
CA LYS A 222 6.02 7.84 -10.64
C LYS A 222 7.32 7.36 -11.28
N GLU A 223 8.45 7.97 -10.92
CA GLU A 223 9.77 7.58 -11.42
C GLU A 223 10.16 6.17 -10.97
N CYS A 224 9.66 5.72 -9.81
CA CYS A 224 9.80 4.35 -9.33
C CYS A 224 8.75 3.39 -9.92
N GLY A 225 7.88 3.86 -10.82
CA GLY A 225 6.93 3.04 -11.58
C GLY A 225 5.59 2.72 -10.91
N TYR A 226 5.29 3.35 -9.77
CA TYR A 226 3.96 3.24 -9.16
C TYR A 226 2.92 4.00 -9.99
N GLN A 227 1.73 3.42 -10.11
CA GLN A 227 0.61 3.96 -10.89
C GLN A 227 -0.44 4.64 -9.99
N TRP A 228 -0.57 4.17 -8.76
CA TRP A 228 -1.56 4.68 -7.82
C TRP A 228 -1.03 4.67 -6.39
N VAL A 229 -1.61 5.51 -5.53
CA VAL A 229 -1.23 5.66 -4.12
C VAL A 229 -2.46 5.66 -3.21
N LEU A 230 -2.35 5.01 -2.05
CA LEU A 230 -3.35 5.13 -1.00
C LEU A 230 -3.23 6.48 -0.29
N VAL A 231 -4.35 7.17 -0.07
CA VAL A 231 -4.41 8.41 0.72
C VAL A 231 -5.59 8.37 1.68
N GLN A 232 -5.49 9.05 2.82
CA GLN A 232 -6.62 9.16 3.75
C GLN A 232 -7.60 10.24 3.28
N GLU A 233 -8.90 9.97 3.45
CA GLU A 233 -10.00 10.91 3.11
C GLU A 233 -9.76 12.34 3.59
N HIS A 234 -9.18 12.51 4.79
CA HIS A 234 -8.94 13.81 5.41
C HIS A 234 -7.54 14.40 5.14
N THR A 235 -6.73 13.76 4.30
CA THR A 235 -5.39 14.26 3.91
C THR A 235 -5.40 14.92 2.52
N VAL A 236 -6.55 14.87 1.85
CA VAL A 236 -6.78 15.47 0.54
C VAL A 236 -8.01 16.35 0.55
N GLU A 237 -8.07 17.28 -0.39
CA GLU A 237 -9.18 18.20 -0.60
C GLU A 237 -9.41 18.43 -2.10
N GLN A 238 -10.58 18.97 -2.43
CA GLN A 238 -10.91 19.40 -3.78
C GLN A 238 -10.32 20.78 -4.07
N PRO A 239 -9.64 20.97 -5.21
CA PRO A 239 -9.04 22.26 -5.58
C PRO A 239 -10.05 23.40 -5.73
N GLU A 240 -11.33 23.09 -5.99
CA GLU A 240 -12.35 24.11 -6.26
C GLU A 240 -12.80 24.83 -4.99
N ASP A 241 -12.96 24.09 -3.90
CA ASP A 241 -13.63 24.57 -2.69
C ASP A 241 -12.87 24.25 -1.37
N GLY A 242 -11.82 23.43 -1.41
CA GLY A 242 -11.05 23.00 -0.24
C GLY A 242 -11.77 21.99 0.66
N TRP A 243 -12.87 21.39 0.20
CA TRP A 243 -13.60 20.37 0.97
C TRP A 243 -13.03 18.96 0.75
N THR A 244 -13.28 18.06 1.69
CA THR A 244 -12.97 16.64 1.51
C THR A 244 -13.74 16.06 0.31
N PRO A 245 -13.18 15.07 -0.42
CA PRO A 245 -13.82 14.54 -1.62
C PRO A 245 -15.18 13.91 -1.32
N GLN A 246 -16.26 14.38 -1.95
CA GLN A 246 -17.60 13.81 -1.68
C GLN A 246 -17.79 12.45 -2.36
N ARG A 247 -17.07 12.17 -3.46
CA ARG A 247 -17.15 10.91 -4.23
C ARG A 247 -16.02 9.94 -3.87
N LYS A 248 -15.75 9.76 -2.58
CA LYS A 248 -14.59 9.04 -2.05
C LYS A 248 -14.41 7.58 -2.51
N HIS A 249 -15.45 6.94 -3.02
CA HIS A 249 -15.39 5.56 -3.53
C HIS A 249 -15.00 5.45 -5.00
N LEU A 250 -14.48 6.53 -5.58
CA LEU A 250 -13.91 6.55 -6.93
C LEU A 250 -12.41 6.76 -6.86
N PRO A 251 -11.65 6.31 -7.88
CA PRO A 251 -10.31 6.79 -8.11
C PRO A 251 -10.35 8.31 -8.33
N HIS A 252 -9.38 9.01 -7.76
CA HIS A 252 -9.16 10.44 -7.98
C HIS A 252 -7.81 10.64 -8.66
N LEU A 253 -7.63 11.79 -9.30
CA LEU A 253 -6.34 12.24 -9.79
C LEU A 253 -5.73 13.19 -8.75
N LEU A 254 -4.76 12.72 -7.97
CA LEU A 254 -4.02 13.56 -7.03
C LEU A 254 -3.02 14.40 -7.81
N LYS A 255 -3.24 15.72 -7.83
CA LYS A 255 -2.34 16.69 -8.45
C LYS A 255 -1.50 17.39 -7.39
N ALA A 256 -0.20 17.48 -7.63
CA ALA A 256 0.73 18.24 -6.83
C ALA A 256 1.47 19.24 -7.72
N THR A 257 1.36 20.53 -7.38
CA THR A 257 2.05 21.63 -8.07
C THR A 257 3.08 22.23 -7.13
N ASN A 258 4.31 22.44 -7.59
CA ASN A 258 5.38 23.05 -6.79
C ASN A 258 5.40 24.58 -6.94
N SER A 259 6.25 25.23 -6.14
CA SER A 259 6.47 26.67 -6.13
C SER A 259 7.05 27.21 -7.44
N ALA A 260 7.71 26.36 -8.24
CA ALA A 260 8.19 26.67 -9.59
C ALA A 260 7.08 26.57 -10.67
N GLY A 261 5.88 26.12 -10.32
CA GLY A 261 4.75 25.99 -11.24
C GLY A 261 4.73 24.69 -12.05
N GLU A 262 5.57 23.72 -11.69
CA GLU A 262 5.55 22.38 -12.29
C GLU A 262 4.49 21.52 -11.60
N THR A 263 3.81 20.68 -12.37
CA THR A 263 2.75 19.79 -11.85
C THR A 263 3.07 18.34 -12.17
N VAL A 264 2.84 17.47 -11.19
CA VAL A 264 2.82 16.01 -11.35
C VAL A 264 1.50 15.46 -10.82
N SER A 265 1.07 14.32 -11.33
CA SER A 265 -0.16 13.66 -10.88
C SER A 265 -0.04 12.15 -10.82
N ILE A 266 -0.73 11.54 -9.86
CA ILE A 266 -0.87 10.09 -9.71
C ILE A 266 -2.32 9.75 -9.36
N ILE A 267 -2.76 8.54 -9.66
CA ILE A 267 -4.09 8.08 -9.24
C ILE A 267 -4.07 7.92 -7.71
N ALA A 268 -5.06 8.49 -7.04
CA ALA A 268 -5.26 8.33 -5.61
C ALA A 268 -6.49 7.44 -5.35
N ILE A 269 -6.30 6.42 -4.51
CA ILE A 269 -7.39 5.64 -3.96
C ILE A 269 -7.60 6.09 -2.52
N ILE A 270 -8.82 6.54 -2.23
CA ILE A 270 -9.16 7.08 -0.93
C ILE A 270 -9.43 5.93 0.04
N LYS A 271 -8.60 5.82 1.08
CA LYS A 271 -8.92 5.05 2.28
C LYS A 271 -10.02 5.79 3.03
N THR A 272 -11.21 5.20 3.11
CA THR A 272 -12.35 5.78 3.83
C THR A 272 -12.16 5.70 5.34
N GLN A 273 -12.83 6.60 6.07
CA GLN A 273 -12.79 6.58 7.53
C GLN A 273 -13.32 5.26 8.10
N GLY A 274 -12.40 4.52 8.73
CA GLY A 274 -12.72 3.46 9.67
C GLY A 274 -11.81 3.61 10.89
N SER A 275 -12.25 3.18 12.09
CA SER A 275 -11.34 3.15 13.25
C SER A 275 -10.17 2.23 12.90
N ASP A 276 -8.95 2.75 12.90
CA ASP A 276 -7.78 2.26 12.15
C ASP A 276 -7.37 0.78 12.35
N THR A 277 -7.99 0.05 13.28
CA THR A 277 -7.66 -1.35 13.59
C THR A 277 -8.87 -2.27 13.66
N LYS A 278 -10.00 -1.82 14.25
CA LYS A 278 -11.14 -2.70 14.55
C LYS A 278 -12.01 -3.03 13.34
N LEU A 279 -12.08 -2.13 12.37
CA LEU A 279 -13.06 -2.25 11.29
C LEU A 279 -12.62 -3.22 10.18
N VAL A 280 -11.33 -3.22 9.82
CA VAL A 280 -10.80 -4.21 8.88
C VAL A 280 -10.82 -5.61 9.48
N ALA A 281 -10.55 -5.76 10.79
CA ALA A 281 -10.68 -7.03 11.48
C ALA A 281 -12.08 -7.64 11.34
N GLN A 282 -13.09 -6.78 11.29
CA GLN A 282 -14.49 -7.16 11.13
C GLN A 282 -14.98 -7.10 9.67
N MET A 283 -14.08 -6.88 8.71
CA MET A 283 -14.39 -6.72 7.29
C MET A 283 -15.52 -5.70 7.04
N GLN A 284 -15.61 -4.64 7.87
CA GLN A 284 -16.55 -3.54 7.68
C GLN A 284 -16.55 -2.92 6.28
N PRO A 285 -15.42 -2.77 5.54
CA PRO A 285 -15.47 -2.20 4.20
C PRO A 285 -16.32 -3.03 3.22
N TYR A 286 -16.47 -4.35 3.45
CA TYR A 286 -17.39 -5.17 2.66
C TYR A 286 -18.85 -4.79 2.92
N TYR A 287 -19.24 -4.59 4.18
CA TYR A 287 -20.61 -4.22 4.53
C TYR A 287 -20.95 -2.79 4.09
N GLU A 288 -19.97 -1.89 4.10
CA GLU A 288 -20.10 -0.56 3.49
C GLU A 288 -20.33 -0.70 1.98
N ALA A 289 -19.52 -1.50 1.27
CA ALA A 289 -19.67 -1.72 -0.16
C ALA A 289 -21.05 -2.30 -0.53
N LYS A 290 -21.63 -3.20 0.27
CA LYS A 290 -22.99 -3.74 0.04
C LYS A 290 -24.07 -2.67 0.04
N GLY A 291 -23.85 -1.56 0.77
CA GLY A 291 -24.76 -0.42 0.82
C GLY A 291 -24.69 0.48 -0.40
N LEU A 292 -23.65 0.35 -1.23
CA LEU A 292 -23.41 1.21 -2.39
C LEU A 292 -24.03 0.63 -3.67
N SER A 293 -24.12 1.46 -4.71
CA SER A 293 -24.54 1.06 -6.04
C SER A 293 -23.69 1.78 -7.07
N ARG A 294 -23.78 1.37 -8.33
CA ARG A 294 -23.03 1.97 -9.42
C ARG A 294 -23.30 3.46 -9.51
N GLU A 295 -22.25 4.23 -9.82
CA GLU A 295 -22.31 5.67 -10.04
C GLU A 295 -21.90 6.02 -11.47
N THR A 296 -22.20 7.25 -11.91
CA THR A 296 -21.79 7.74 -13.23
C THR A 296 -20.44 8.45 -13.15
N LEU A 297 -19.48 8.04 -13.97
CA LEU A 297 -18.19 8.71 -14.17
C LEU A 297 -17.94 8.87 -15.67
N ALA A 298 -17.71 10.09 -16.14
CA ALA A 298 -17.53 10.41 -17.57
C ALA A 298 -18.58 9.76 -18.50
N GLY A 299 -19.84 9.75 -18.06
CA GLY A 299 -20.96 9.15 -18.82
C GLY A 299 -21.03 7.62 -18.76
N GLN A 300 -20.08 6.95 -18.11
CA GLN A 300 -20.10 5.51 -17.89
C GLN A 300 -20.66 5.17 -16.51
N SER A 301 -21.43 4.10 -16.40
CA SER A 301 -21.82 3.53 -15.11
C SER A 301 -20.68 2.67 -14.60
N ILE A 302 -20.14 2.95 -13.42
CA ILE A 302 -19.04 2.19 -12.80
C ILE A 302 -19.39 1.77 -11.37
N PRO A 303 -18.90 0.61 -10.90
CA PRO A 303 -19.08 0.20 -9.52
C PRO A 303 -18.11 1.00 -8.61
N PRO A 304 -18.57 1.64 -7.52
CA PRO A 304 -17.68 2.25 -6.54
C PRO A 304 -16.81 1.20 -5.84
N ILE A 305 -15.62 1.60 -5.37
CA ILE A 305 -14.71 0.76 -4.59
C ILE A 305 -14.55 1.31 -3.17
N VAL A 306 -14.85 0.46 -2.17
CA VAL A 306 -14.55 0.76 -0.76
C VAL A 306 -13.18 0.20 -0.44
N THR A 307 -12.25 1.07 -0.05
CA THR A 307 -10.87 0.67 0.25
C THR A 307 -10.52 1.02 1.70
N GLN A 308 -10.00 0.04 2.44
CA GLN A 308 -9.44 0.27 3.78
C GLN A 308 -8.13 -0.49 3.96
N ILE A 309 -7.27 0.07 4.81
CA ILE A 309 -6.03 -0.53 5.27
C ILE A 309 -6.01 -0.52 6.80
N ALA A 310 -5.47 -1.57 7.39
CA ALA A 310 -5.21 -1.64 8.82
C ALA A 310 -3.90 -2.36 9.09
N ASP A 311 -3.30 -2.06 10.23
CA ASP A 311 -2.15 -2.80 10.76
C ASP A 311 -2.55 -4.28 10.96
N GLY A 312 -1.92 -5.18 10.21
CA GLY A 312 -2.31 -6.58 10.11
C GLY A 312 -2.10 -7.36 11.40
N GLU A 313 -1.25 -6.85 12.28
CA GLU A 313 -0.90 -7.42 13.57
C GLU A 313 -1.46 -6.65 14.78
N ASN A 314 -2.17 -5.54 14.60
CA ASN A 314 -2.47 -4.62 15.70
C ASN A 314 -3.66 -5.05 16.58
N GLY A 315 -3.39 -5.19 17.88
CA GLY A 315 -4.38 -5.42 18.93
C GLY A 315 -5.05 -6.79 18.87
N GLY A 316 -5.81 -7.10 19.91
CA GLY A 316 -6.51 -8.39 20.03
C GLY A 316 -7.50 -8.66 18.89
N VAL A 317 -8.05 -7.63 18.24
CA VAL A 317 -9.10 -7.78 17.23
C VAL A 317 -8.51 -8.26 15.88
N MET A 318 -7.45 -7.62 15.36
CA MET A 318 -6.80 -8.09 14.12
C MET A 318 -6.11 -9.44 14.30
N MET A 319 -5.57 -9.70 15.50
CA MET A 319 -4.96 -10.98 15.82
C MET A 319 -5.98 -12.12 15.84
N ASN A 320 -7.15 -11.93 16.49
CA ASN A 320 -8.06 -13.01 16.81
C ASN A 320 -9.34 -13.05 15.96
N GLU A 321 -9.90 -11.92 15.56
CA GLU A 321 -11.21 -11.85 14.89
C GLU A 321 -11.09 -11.81 13.36
N PHE A 322 -10.05 -11.13 12.83
CA PHE A 322 -9.80 -11.04 11.39
C PHE A 322 -9.77 -12.39 10.68
N PRO A 323 -9.10 -13.46 11.18
CA PRO A 323 -9.05 -14.74 10.48
C PRO A 323 -10.44 -15.28 10.16
N HIS A 324 -11.29 -15.47 11.17
CA HIS A 324 -12.63 -16.01 10.96
C HIS A 324 -13.45 -15.11 10.04
N LYS A 325 -13.37 -13.78 10.25
CA LYS A 325 -14.18 -12.84 9.49
C LYS A 325 -13.77 -12.73 8.03
N TYR A 326 -12.47 -12.80 7.74
CA TYR A 326 -11.96 -12.83 6.38
C TYR A 326 -12.50 -14.03 5.61
N PHE A 327 -12.47 -15.24 6.19
CA PHE A 327 -13.04 -16.44 5.56
C PHE A 327 -14.56 -16.30 5.34
N GLU A 328 -15.30 -15.81 6.34
CA GLU A 328 -16.75 -15.57 6.22
C GLU A 328 -17.06 -14.65 5.04
N VAL A 329 -16.42 -13.47 5.00
CA VAL A 329 -16.68 -12.47 3.98
C VAL A 329 -16.20 -12.91 2.60
N VAL A 330 -15.03 -13.54 2.46
CA VAL A 330 -14.60 -14.04 1.14
C VAL A 330 -15.59 -15.07 0.61
N ARG A 331 -16.08 -15.99 1.45
CA ARG A 331 -17.02 -17.03 1.02
C ARG A 331 -18.35 -16.44 0.56
N GLU A 332 -18.82 -15.36 1.19
CA GLU A 332 -20.04 -14.62 0.85
C GLU A 332 -19.83 -13.75 -0.41
N ALA A 333 -18.73 -13.01 -0.48
CA ALA A 333 -18.47 -12.03 -1.53
C ALA A 333 -18.09 -12.65 -2.88
N SER A 334 -17.49 -13.85 -2.86
CA SER A 334 -17.10 -14.56 -4.08
C SER A 334 -18.31 -14.80 -4.99
N TRP A 335 -18.20 -14.39 -6.25
CA TRP A 335 -19.27 -14.51 -7.26
C TRP A 335 -20.54 -13.70 -6.95
N SER A 336 -20.47 -12.76 -6.00
CA SER A 336 -21.56 -11.84 -5.69
C SER A 336 -21.49 -10.58 -6.55
N ASP A 337 -22.48 -9.69 -6.40
CA ASP A 337 -22.46 -8.35 -7.00
C ASP A 337 -21.53 -7.37 -6.25
N THR A 338 -20.91 -7.79 -5.15
CA THR A 338 -20.00 -6.98 -4.31
C THR A 338 -18.71 -7.76 -3.99
N PRO A 339 -17.87 -8.10 -5.00
CA PRO A 339 -16.69 -8.91 -4.78
C PRO A 339 -15.54 -8.13 -4.12
N LEU A 340 -14.61 -8.88 -3.52
CA LEU A 340 -13.28 -8.34 -3.25
C LEU A 340 -12.50 -8.21 -4.55
N VAL A 341 -11.74 -7.12 -4.68
CA VAL A 341 -10.88 -6.82 -5.84
C VAL A 341 -9.52 -6.31 -5.38
N ASN A 342 -8.50 -6.57 -6.19
CA ASN A 342 -7.25 -5.81 -6.11
C ASN A 342 -7.49 -4.41 -6.73
N VAL A 343 -6.80 -3.39 -6.25
CA VAL A 343 -6.98 -2.03 -6.78
C VAL A 343 -6.46 -1.93 -8.20
N THR A 344 -5.31 -2.54 -8.51
CA THR A 344 -4.82 -2.57 -9.90
C THR A 344 -5.78 -3.31 -10.82
N GLU A 345 -6.36 -4.42 -10.36
CA GLU A 345 -7.40 -5.15 -11.08
C GLU A 345 -8.62 -4.27 -11.37
N TYR A 346 -9.09 -3.51 -10.37
CA TYR A 346 -10.19 -2.55 -10.52
C TYR A 346 -9.86 -1.45 -11.53
N LEU A 347 -8.68 -0.85 -11.46
CA LEU A 347 -8.24 0.18 -12.41
C LEU A 347 -8.11 -0.37 -13.84
N GLU A 348 -7.62 -1.59 -14.01
CA GLU A 348 -7.54 -2.26 -15.31
C GLU A 348 -8.91 -2.45 -15.95
N TYR A 349 -9.94 -2.77 -15.16
CA TYR A 349 -11.32 -2.81 -15.66
C TYR A 349 -11.82 -1.44 -16.13
N LEU A 350 -11.55 -0.38 -15.36
CA LEU A 350 -11.94 0.97 -15.75
C LEU A 350 -11.25 1.41 -17.05
N PHE A 351 -9.95 1.15 -17.18
CA PHE A 351 -9.22 1.48 -18.40
C PHE A 351 -9.68 0.63 -19.60
N ALA A 352 -10.01 -0.64 -19.39
CA ALA A 352 -10.58 -1.50 -20.42
C ALA A 352 -11.97 -1.04 -20.88
N SER A 353 -12.74 -0.33 -20.03
CA SER A 353 -14.01 0.31 -20.41
C SER A 353 -13.83 1.64 -21.14
N GLY A 354 -12.59 2.08 -21.36
CA GLY A 354 -12.25 3.30 -22.09
C GLY A 354 -12.16 4.56 -21.23
N LEU A 355 -12.22 4.44 -19.89
CA LEU A 355 -11.85 5.55 -19.02
C LEU A 355 -10.35 5.79 -19.07
N THR A 356 -9.95 7.01 -18.71
CA THR A 356 -8.57 7.46 -18.62
C THR A 356 -8.35 8.20 -17.31
N GLU A 357 -7.09 8.46 -16.95
CA GLU A 357 -6.78 9.29 -15.76
C GLU A 357 -7.44 10.67 -15.80
N ALA A 358 -7.69 11.22 -16.99
CA ALA A 358 -8.32 12.53 -17.17
C ALA A 358 -9.81 12.54 -16.80
N ASP A 359 -10.45 11.38 -16.75
CA ASP A 359 -11.85 11.23 -16.37
C ASP A 359 -12.05 11.22 -14.85
N PHE A 360 -10.97 11.04 -14.07
CA PHE A 360 -11.05 11.00 -12.61
C PHE A 360 -11.17 12.40 -11.99
N PRO A 361 -12.03 12.57 -10.95
CA PRO A 361 -12.09 13.81 -10.19
C PRO A 361 -10.73 14.17 -9.60
N VAL A 362 -10.42 15.46 -9.57
CA VAL A 362 -9.12 15.95 -9.09
C VAL A 362 -9.16 16.16 -7.58
N VAL A 363 -8.07 15.77 -6.92
CA VAL A 363 -7.79 16.15 -5.52
C VAL A 363 -6.39 16.71 -5.41
N GLN A 364 -6.13 17.43 -4.33
CA GLN A 364 -4.81 17.93 -3.95
C GLN A 364 -4.57 17.66 -2.46
N PRO A 365 -3.32 17.70 -1.97
CA PRO A 365 -3.04 17.60 -0.54
C PRO A 365 -3.80 18.67 0.26
N ILE A 366 -4.23 18.32 1.47
CA ILE A 366 -5.01 19.20 2.34
C ILE A 366 -4.28 20.53 2.64
N LYS A 367 -5.06 21.60 2.80
CA LYS A 367 -4.64 23.00 3.01
C LYS A 367 -4.01 23.70 1.80
N GLN A 368 -3.82 23.03 0.67
CA GLN A 368 -3.23 23.68 -0.49
C GLN A 368 -4.13 24.72 -1.15
N LYS A 369 -5.45 24.65 -0.99
CA LYS A 369 -6.42 25.61 -1.52
C LYS A 369 -6.15 27.00 -0.96
N GLN A 370 -5.95 27.09 0.35
CA GLN A 370 -5.61 28.33 1.02
C GLN A 370 -4.27 28.89 0.54
N ILE A 371 -3.30 28.02 0.26
CA ILE A 371 -2.01 28.41 -0.34
C ILE A 371 -2.25 28.98 -1.74
N TRP A 372 -2.95 28.27 -2.62
CA TRP A 372 -3.16 28.66 -4.01
C TRP A 372 -4.07 29.88 -4.20
N ASP A 373 -4.96 30.15 -3.25
CA ASP A 373 -5.73 31.41 -3.22
C ASP A 373 -4.85 32.63 -2.93
N ASN A 374 -3.68 32.42 -2.30
CA ASN A 374 -2.76 33.48 -1.84
C ASN A 374 -1.39 33.45 -2.54
N PHE A 375 -1.12 32.45 -3.38
CA PHE A 375 0.15 32.24 -4.06
C PHE A 375 -0.07 31.85 -5.52
N LYS A 376 0.64 32.50 -6.44
CA LYS A 376 0.63 32.14 -7.86
C LYS A 376 1.75 31.12 -8.13
N PRO A 377 1.43 29.91 -8.64
CA PRO A 377 2.45 28.94 -9.04
C PRO A 377 3.48 29.56 -10.00
N GLY A 378 4.77 29.31 -9.73
CA GLY A 378 5.89 29.90 -10.46
C GLY A 378 6.53 31.12 -9.79
N ASP A 379 5.97 31.64 -8.69
CA ASP A 379 6.55 32.77 -7.97
C ASP A 379 7.76 32.38 -7.07
N GLY A 380 8.10 31.09 -7.01
CA GLY A 380 9.31 30.57 -6.37
C GLY A 380 9.18 30.25 -4.87
N PRO A 381 10.14 29.48 -4.32
CA PRO A 381 10.07 28.89 -2.99
C PRO A 381 10.07 29.95 -1.87
N ASP A 382 10.90 30.99 -1.97
CA ASP A 382 10.98 32.05 -0.94
C ASP A 382 9.65 32.79 -0.72
N LYS A 383 8.84 32.93 -1.78
CA LYS A 383 7.52 33.54 -1.66
C LYS A 383 6.50 32.55 -1.13
N LEU A 384 6.61 31.27 -1.49
CA LEU A 384 5.74 30.21 -0.96
C LEU A 384 5.86 30.15 0.57
N GLU A 385 7.09 30.11 1.10
CA GLU A 385 7.33 30.08 2.55
C GLU A 385 6.69 31.28 3.26
N LYS A 386 6.84 32.49 2.70
CA LYS A 386 6.19 33.70 3.24
C LYS A 386 4.67 33.68 3.19
N VAL A 387 4.06 32.91 2.28
CA VAL A 387 2.60 32.71 2.26
C VAL A 387 2.21 31.71 3.33
N ILE A 388 2.94 30.60 3.45
CA ILE A 388 2.69 29.56 4.46
C ILE A 388 2.79 30.14 5.87
N GLU A 389 3.79 30.97 6.17
CA GLU A 389 3.95 31.63 7.48
C GLU A 389 2.78 32.55 7.89
N LYS A 390 1.96 33.00 6.92
CA LYS A 390 0.84 33.91 7.16
C LYS A 390 -0.51 33.21 7.32
N LEU A 391 -0.59 31.94 6.93
CA LEU A 391 -1.80 31.09 7.03
C LEU A 391 -1.78 30.31 8.34
#